data_AF-A0AAW8VAD9-F1
#
_entry.id   AF-A0AAW8VAD9-F1
#
_cell.length_a   1.000
_cell.length_b   1.000
_cell.length_c   1.000
_cell.angle_alpha   90.00
_cell.angle_beta   90.00
_cell.angle_gamma   90.00
#
_symmetry.space_group_name_H-M   'P 1'
#
loop_
_entity.id
_entity.type
_entity.pdbx_description
1 polymer ?
#
loop_
_entity_poly.entity_id
_entity_poly.type
_entity_poly.pdbx_seq_one_letter_code
_entity_poly.pdbx_strand_id
1 'polypeptide(L)'
;MVIQKRPDEKVFASQAKNQEVSEFPDVERGWGFTFEQTGGIPTMEHFNALFKRIDEHFNYMLQRGLPEWSATLDYPVGAYVQYDNKTYRSKKASKNQRPDIVDSAYWARWSIDYKEVSDIAENRFSSLANADGYKHVGRCKSVEMLRKVVPS
;
A
#
# COMPACT_ATOMS: atom_id res chain seq x y z
N MET A 1 -10.66 26.58 10.02
CA MET A 1 -10.02 25.47 9.29
C MET A 1 -11.10 24.74 8.51
N VAL A 2 -10.98 24.68 7.20
CA VAL A 2 -11.95 24.00 6.33
C VAL A 2 -11.38 22.62 5.99
N ILE A 3 -12.21 21.59 6.09
CA ILE A 3 -11.84 20.24 5.64
C ILE A 3 -11.59 20.31 4.13
N GLN A 4 -10.40 19.90 3.71
CA GLN A 4 -10.05 19.84 2.29
C GLN A 4 -10.97 18.84 1.58
N LYS A 5 -11.43 19.20 0.37
CA LYS A 5 -12.30 18.31 -0.42
C LYS A 5 -11.50 17.10 -0.90
N ARG A 6 -12.18 15.96 -1.05
CA ARG A 6 -11.61 14.78 -1.73
C ARG A 6 -11.12 15.21 -3.12
N PRO A 7 -9.88 14.87 -3.51
CA PRO A 7 -9.39 15.08 -4.88
C PRO A 7 -10.36 14.49 -5.91
N ASP A 8 -10.44 15.08 -7.10
CA ASP A 8 -11.39 14.66 -8.16
C ASP A 8 -10.90 13.46 -8.98
N GLU A 9 -9.82 12.80 -8.53
CA GLU A 9 -9.22 11.57 -9.09
C GLU A 9 -8.71 11.72 -10.52
N LYS A 10 -8.66 12.93 -11.06
CA LYS A 10 -8.11 13.20 -12.38
C LYS A 10 -6.59 13.29 -12.30
N VAL A 11 -5.94 12.76 -13.33
CA VAL A 11 -4.49 12.90 -13.55
C VAL A 11 -4.26 14.02 -14.55
N PHE A 12 -3.47 15.01 -14.17
CA PHE A 12 -3.04 16.08 -15.06
C PHE A 12 -2.34 15.54 -16.31
N ALA A 13 -2.58 16.17 -17.47
CA ALA A 13 -2.05 15.74 -18.77
C ALA A 13 -2.31 14.27 -19.15
N SER A 14 -3.31 13.61 -18.55
CA SER A 14 -3.72 12.24 -18.91
C SER A 14 -4.31 12.11 -20.32
N GLN A 15 -4.76 13.21 -20.92
CA GLN A 15 -5.31 13.28 -22.28
C GLN A 15 -4.42 14.06 -23.24
N ALA A 16 -3.19 14.40 -22.84
CA ALA A 16 -2.26 15.14 -23.68
C ALA A 16 -1.79 14.29 -24.87
N LYS A 17 -1.61 14.92 -26.03
CA LYS A 17 -1.11 14.24 -27.24
C LYS A 17 0.38 13.88 -27.10
N ASN A 18 0.88 13.00 -27.97
CA ASN A 18 2.28 12.52 -27.98
C ASN A 18 3.36 13.62 -28.11
N GLN A 19 2.99 14.88 -28.35
CA GLN A 19 3.92 16.03 -28.41
C GLN A 19 3.64 17.08 -27.33
N GLU A 20 2.67 16.85 -26.45
CA GLU A 20 2.29 17.74 -25.35
C GLU A 20 2.83 17.23 -23.99
N VAL A 21 3.38 16.00 -23.96
CA VAL A 21 4.07 15.39 -22.81
C VAL A 21 5.33 14.72 -23.32
N SER A 22 6.47 15.06 -22.72
CA SER A 22 7.77 14.42 -22.97
C SER A 22 8.30 13.86 -21.66
N GLU A 23 8.86 12.65 -21.66
CA GLU A 23 9.52 12.13 -20.46
C GLU A 23 10.56 13.12 -19.96
N PHE A 24 10.57 13.34 -18.64
CA PHE A 24 11.50 14.25 -18.02
C PHE A 24 12.88 13.57 -17.97
N PRO A 25 13.88 14.07 -18.73
CA PRO A 25 15.07 13.27 -19.07
C PRO A 25 15.99 13.00 -17.88
N ASP A 26 16.04 13.90 -16.89
CA ASP A 26 16.88 13.73 -15.70
C ASP A 26 16.20 14.31 -14.46
N VAL A 27 15.46 13.44 -13.77
CA VAL A 27 14.69 13.80 -12.57
C VAL A 27 15.59 14.32 -11.45
N GLU A 28 16.80 13.79 -11.30
CA GLU A 28 17.71 14.15 -10.21
C GLU A 28 18.40 15.49 -10.46
N ARG A 29 18.80 15.76 -11.71
CA ARG A 29 19.34 17.06 -12.13
C ARG A 29 18.29 18.17 -12.14
N GLY A 30 17.01 17.82 -12.23
CA GLY A 30 15.90 18.77 -12.25
C GLY A 30 16.01 19.71 -13.45
N TRP A 31 15.61 20.98 -13.32
CA TRP A 31 15.65 21.94 -14.43
C TRP A 31 17.05 22.24 -14.99
N GLY A 32 18.13 21.77 -14.36
CA GLY A 32 19.49 21.99 -14.84
C GLY A 32 19.76 21.45 -16.25
N PHE A 33 19.02 20.45 -16.73
CA PHE A 33 19.19 19.93 -18.10
C PHE A 33 18.72 20.93 -19.18
N THR A 34 17.80 21.86 -18.84
CA THR A 34 17.24 22.80 -19.82
C THR A 34 18.26 23.79 -20.34
N PHE A 35 19.35 24.05 -19.59
CA PHE A 35 20.44 24.91 -20.06
C PHE A 35 21.13 24.37 -21.32
N GLU A 36 21.23 23.05 -21.44
CA GLU A 36 21.89 22.39 -22.59
C GLU A 36 20.93 22.19 -23.78
N GLN A 37 19.63 22.04 -23.51
CA GLN A 37 18.65 21.66 -24.53
C GLN A 37 17.77 22.81 -25.03
N THR A 38 17.41 23.74 -24.14
CA THR A 38 16.39 24.77 -24.41
C THR A 38 16.82 26.16 -23.94
N GLY A 39 18.12 26.37 -23.72
CA GLY A 39 18.66 27.66 -23.28
C GLY A 39 18.23 28.07 -21.87
N GLY A 40 17.90 27.10 -21.01
CA GLY A 40 17.51 27.32 -19.62
C GLY A 40 16.00 27.52 -19.41
N ILE A 41 15.20 27.35 -20.46
CA ILE A 41 13.74 27.55 -20.39
C ILE A 41 13.03 26.19 -20.44
N PRO A 42 12.42 25.74 -19.34
CA PRO A 42 11.50 24.60 -19.34
C PRO A 42 10.40 24.73 -20.38
N THR A 43 10.20 23.71 -21.22
CA THR A 43 9.07 23.68 -22.16
C THR A 43 7.77 23.25 -21.48
N MET A 44 6.63 23.47 -22.14
CA MET A 44 5.32 23.05 -21.63
C MET A 44 5.22 21.54 -21.44
N GLU A 45 5.84 20.76 -22.32
CA GLU A 45 5.85 19.31 -22.26
C GLU A 45 6.55 18.81 -20.99
N HIS A 46 7.63 19.49 -20.56
CA HIS A 46 8.31 19.16 -19.31
C HIS A 46 7.45 19.45 -18.08
N PHE A 47 6.73 20.59 -18.08
CA PHE A 47 5.77 20.87 -17.02
C PHE A 47 4.68 19.81 -16.97
N ASN A 48 4.09 19.47 -18.12
CA ASN A 48 3.05 18.46 -18.20
C ASN A 48 3.52 17.10 -17.67
N ALA A 49 4.74 16.70 -17.99
CA ALA A 49 5.32 15.45 -17.49
C ALA A 49 5.52 15.46 -15.97
N LEU A 50 6.06 16.54 -15.39
CA LEU A 50 6.27 16.62 -13.94
C LEU A 50 4.96 16.66 -13.15
N PHE A 51 3.97 17.44 -13.60
CA PHE A 51 2.66 17.49 -12.94
C PHE A 51 1.91 16.17 -13.05
N LYS A 52 1.91 15.55 -14.24
CA LYS A 52 1.34 14.22 -14.44
C LYS A 52 1.95 13.20 -13.48
N ARG A 53 3.28 13.16 -13.37
CA ARG A 53 3.99 12.26 -12.45
C ARG A 53 3.56 12.46 -10.99
N ILE A 54 3.39 13.70 -10.55
CA ILE A 54 2.94 14.00 -9.18
C ILE A 54 1.52 13.48 -8.95
N ASP A 55 0.59 13.74 -9.87
CA ASP A 55 -0.80 13.27 -9.75
C ASP A 55 -0.89 11.74 -9.75
N GLU A 56 -0.09 11.07 -10.60
CA GLU A 56 -0.02 9.61 -10.63
C GLU A 56 0.47 9.04 -9.28
N HIS A 57 1.49 9.64 -8.66
CA HIS A 57 1.95 9.25 -7.33
C HIS A 57 0.88 9.45 -6.25
N PHE A 58 0.13 10.57 -6.30
CA PHE A 58 -0.97 10.79 -5.37
C PHE A 58 -2.10 9.77 -5.57
N ASN A 59 -2.49 9.51 -6.80
CA ASN A 59 -3.52 8.52 -7.12
C ASN A 59 -3.10 7.12 -6.68
N TYR A 60 -1.83 6.74 -6.87
CA TYR A 60 -1.29 5.49 -6.36
C TYR A 60 -1.49 5.37 -4.84
N MET A 61 -1.20 6.43 -4.08
CA MET A 61 -1.41 6.46 -2.62
C MET A 61 -2.89 6.47 -2.24
N LEU A 62 -3.75 7.18 -2.97
CA LEU A 62 -5.20 7.21 -2.71
C LEU A 62 -5.85 5.83 -2.90
N GLN A 63 -5.40 5.06 -3.90
CA GLN A 63 -5.93 3.72 -4.17
C GLN A 63 -5.48 2.68 -3.14
N ARG A 64 -4.23 2.76 -2.66
CA ARG A 64 -3.65 1.77 -1.75
C ARG A 64 -3.77 2.12 -0.28
N GLY A 65 -3.84 3.40 0.06
CA GLY A 65 -3.81 3.93 1.42
C GLY A 65 -2.43 3.91 2.08
N LEU A 66 -1.60 2.89 1.84
CA LEU A 66 -0.22 2.78 2.33
C LEU A 66 0.73 2.46 1.17
N PRO A 67 1.98 2.98 1.20
CA PRO A 67 2.97 2.71 0.16
C PRO A 67 3.49 1.27 0.25
N GLU A 68 3.95 0.72 -0.86
CA GLU A 68 4.68 -0.54 -0.87
C GLU A 68 6.05 -0.40 -0.18
N TRP A 69 6.48 -1.46 0.49
CA TRP A 69 7.83 -1.55 1.04
C TRP A 69 8.86 -1.60 -0.10
N SER A 70 9.97 -0.90 0.09
CA SER A 70 11.10 -0.83 -0.85
C SER A 70 12.41 -1.09 -0.11
N ALA A 71 13.26 -1.91 -0.71
CA ALA A 71 14.61 -2.18 -0.23
C ALA A 71 15.51 -0.93 -0.19
N THR A 72 15.20 0.08 -1.01
CA THR A 72 16.05 1.27 -1.19
C THR A 72 15.73 2.40 -0.21
N LEU A 73 14.55 2.37 0.42
CA LEU A 73 14.08 3.42 1.31
C LEU A 73 14.50 3.19 2.77
N ASP A 74 14.77 4.30 3.44
CA ASP A 74 14.98 4.35 4.89
C ASP A 74 13.64 4.59 5.59
N TYR A 75 13.31 3.71 6.54
CA TYR A 75 12.06 3.76 7.28
C TYR A 75 12.31 4.16 8.74
N PRO A 76 11.74 5.28 9.23
CA PRO A 76 11.81 5.62 10.63
C PRO A 76 10.91 4.71 11.48
N VAL A 77 11.06 4.80 12.80
CA VAL A 77 10.16 4.15 13.76
C VAL A 77 8.73 4.62 13.52
N GLY A 78 7.78 3.69 13.46
CA GLY A 78 6.37 3.99 13.28
C GLY A 78 5.91 4.16 11.83
N ALA A 79 6.81 4.07 10.83
CA ALA A 79 6.43 4.07 9.41
C ALA A 79 5.49 2.89 9.07
N TYR A 80 4.60 3.08 8.09
CA TYR A 80 3.67 2.05 7.62
C TYR A 80 3.94 1.71 6.16
N VAL A 81 3.87 0.42 5.84
CA VAL A 81 4.09 -0.11 4.49
C VAL A 81 3.18 -1.29 4.18
N GLN A 82 3.04 -1.62 2.91
CA GLN A 82 2.47 -2.86 2.43
C GLN A 82 3.56 -3.77 1.84
N TYR A 83 3.46 -5.07 2.08
CA TYR A 83 4.31 -6.10 1.48
C TYR A 83 3.52 -7.40 1.39
N ASP A 84 3.52 -8.07 0.24
CA ASP A 84 2.81 -9.34 0.04
C ASP A 84 1.33 -9.29 0.48
N ASN A 85 0.59 -8.27 0.03
CA ASN A 85 -0.82 -8.00 0.40
C ASN A 85 -1.09 -7.81 1.92
N LYS A 86 -0.04 -7.63 2.71
CA LYS A 86 -0.08 -7.42 4.16
C LYS A 86 0.45 -6.04 4.50
N THR A 87 -0.13 -5.40 5.50
CA THR A 87 0.32 -4.14 6.07
C THR A 87 1.20 -4.35 7.31
N TYR A 88 2.20 -3.50 7.46
CA TYR A 88 3.17 -3.56 8.54
C TYR A 88 3.46 -2.17 9.09
N ARG A 89 3.81 -2.12 10.38
CA ARG A 89 4.32 -0.93 11.06
C ARG A 89 5.74 -1.16 11.52
N SER A 90 6.62 -0.21 11.26
CA SER A 90 8.00 -0.22 11.69
C SER A 90 8.09 -0.04 13.22
N LYS A 91 8.82 -0.94 13.88
CA LYS A 91 9.17 -0.90 15.31
C LYS A 91 10.49 -0.18 15.57
N LYS A 92 11.39 -0.18 14.59
CA LYS A 92 12.76 0.37 14.68
C LYS A 92 13.14 1.00 13.34
N ALA A 93 13.98 2.03 13.37
CA ALA A 93 14.55 2.57 12.14
C ALA A 93 15.23 1.43 11.35
N SER A 94 14.96 1.34 10.06
CA SER A 94 15.45 0.24 9.22
C SER A 94 15.61 0.65 7.77
N LYS A 95 16.55 -0.02 7.09
CA LYS A 95 16.74 0.05 5.64
C LYS A 95 16.92 -1.37 5.13
N ASN A 96 16.27 -1.71 4.02
CA ASN A 96 16.37 -3.03 3.40
C ASN A 96 16.11 -4.21 4.37
N GLN A 97 15.25 -4.01 5.38
CA GLN A 97 14.80 -5.08 6.26
C GLN A 97 13.39 -5.49 5.84
N ARG A 98 13.23 -6.74 5.42
CA ARG A 98 11.95 -7.25 4.92
C ARG A 98 10.89 -7.34 6.03
N PRO A 99 9.62 -6.96 5.76
CA PRO A 99 8.55 -7.00 6.77
C PRO A 99 8.00 -8.40 7.08
N ASP A 100 8.12 -9.36 6.17
CA ASP A 100 7.48 -10.70 6.25
C ASP A 100 8.25 -11.71 7.11
N ILE A 101 9.33 -11.28 7.78
CA ILE A 101 10.09 -12.14 8.69
C ILE A 101 9.26 -12.42 9.95
N VAL A 102 9.07 -13.72 10.25
CA VAL A 102 8.42 -14.19 11.49
C VAL A 102 9.18 -13.63 12.69
N ASP A 103 8.45 -13.08 13.66
CA ASP A 103 9.01 -12.43 14.86
C ASP A 103 10.06 -11.34 14.55
N SER A 104 9.92 -10.65 13.41
CA SER A 104 10.82 -9.58 12.97
C SER A 104 11.10 -8.58 14.09
N ALA A 105 12.37 -8.26 14.37
CA ALA A 105 12.71 -7.20 15.31
C ALA A 105 12.32 -5.80 14.81
N TYR A 106 12.09 -5.64 13.50
CA TYR A 106 11.90 -4.36 12.83
C TYR A 106 10.46 -4.06 12.46
N TRP A 107 9.65 -5.08 12.18
CA TRP A 107 8.30 -4.90 11.67
C TRP A 107 7.27 -5.62 12.56
N ALA A 108 6.12 -4.99 12.73
CA ALA A 108 4.94 -5.58 13.34
C ALA A 108 3.82 -5.63 12.31
N ARG A 109 3.10 -6.76 12.24
CA ARG A 109 1.88 -6.86 11.44
C ARG A 109 0.87 -5.83 11.95
N TRP A 110 0.34 -4.98 11.07
CA TRP A 110 -0.54 -3.88 11.45
C TRP A 110 -2.03 -4.23 11.33
N SER A 111 -2.45 -4.77 10.19
CA SER A 111 -3.80 -5.29 9.98
C SER A 111 -3.80 -6.81 9.84
N ILE A 112 -4.95 -7.45 9.92
CA ILE A 112 -5.13 -8.87 9.56
C ILE A 112 -6.36 -8.92 8.65
N ASP A 113 -6.31 -9.70 7.58
CA ASP A 113 -7.47 -9.85 6.70
C ASP A 113 -8.54 -10.74 7.36
N TYR A 114 -9.82 -10.51 7.05
CA TYR A 114 -10.91 -11.32 7.59
C TYR A 114 -10.74 -12.81 7.28
N LYS A 115 -10.30 -13.17 6.07
CA LYS A 115 -10.05 -14.57 5.70
C LYS A 115 -8.97 -15.19 6.56
N GLU A 116 -7.87 -14.47 6.80
CA GLU A 116 -6.80 -14.93 7.70
C GLU A 116 -7.34 -15.22 9.10
N VAL A 117 -8.20 -14.35 9.64
CA VAL A 117 -8.84 -14.58 10.95
C VAL A 117 -9.78 -15.79 10.92
N SER A 118 -10.60 -15.91 9.86
CA SER A 118 -11.54 -17.03 9.68
C SER A 118 -10.82 -18.37 9.61
N ASP A 119 -9.75 -18.46 8.80
CA ASP A 119 -8.96 -19.67 8.63
C ASP A 119 -8.27 -20.08 9.93
N ILE A 120 -7.74 -19.11 10.70
CA ILE A 120 -7.16 -19.38 12.02
C ILE A 120 -8.22 -19.93 12.97
N ALA A 121 -9.41 -19.33 13.00
CA ALA A 121 -10.50 -19.76 13.85
C ALA A 121 -10.94 -21.20 13.51
N GLU A 122 -11.22 -21.48 12.24
CA GLU A 122 -11.65 -22.82 11.79
C GLU A 122 -10.60 -23.89 12.11
N ASN A 123 -9.32 -23.65 11.79
CA ASN A 123 -8.25 -24.60 12.07
C ASN A 123 -8.07 -24.86 13.57
N ARG A 124 -8.17 -23.83 14.42
CA ARG A 124 -8.12 -24.00 15.89
C ARG A 124 -9.30 -24.81 16.39
N PHE A 125 -10.53 -24.50 15.96
CA PHE A 125 -11.72 -25.24 16.40
C PHE A 125 -11.68 -26.70 15.95
N SER A 126 -11.24 -26.99 14.73
CA SER A 126 -11.06 -28.37 14.25
C SER A 126 -9.99 -29.13 15.03
N SER A 127 -8.86 -28.47 15.36
CA SER A 127 -7.80 -29.11 16.16
C SER A 127 -8.25 -29.43 17.59
N LEU A 128 -9.06 -28.57 18.20
CA LEU A 128 -9.63 -28.79 19.54
C LEU A 128 -10.69 -29.90 19.53
N ALA A 129 -11.51 -29.97 18.48
CA ALA A 129 -12.48 -31.06 18.31
C ALA A 129 -11.82 -32.44 18.14
N ASN A 130 -10.57 -32.48 17.66
CA ASN A 130 -9.80 -33.71 17.48
C ASN A 130 -8.88 -34.05 18.67
N ALA A 131 -8.46 -33.06 19.47
CA ALA A 131 -7.52 -33.25 20.58
C ALA A 131 -8.18 -33.85 21.83
N ASP A 132 -9.48 -33.61 22.01
CA ASP A 132 -10.26 -34.21 23.09
C ASP A 132 -11.37 -35.07 22.50
N GLY A 133 -11.49 -36.32 22.95
CA GLY A 133 -12.54 -37.26 22.57
C GLY A 133 -13.96 -36.86 23.00
N TYR A 134 -14.36 -35.61 22.83
CA TYR A 134 -15.70 -35.11 23.13
C TYR A 134 -16.68 -35.54 22.02
N LYS A 135 -17.31 -36.71 22.23
CA LYS A 135 -18.50 -37.17 21.50
C LYS A 135 -19.74 -36.26 21.65
N HIS A 136 -19.63 -35.08 22.27
CA HIS A 136 -20.75 -34.16 22.49
C HIS A 136 -20.41 -32.68 22.28
N VAL A 137 -19.55 -32.32 21.32
CA VAL A 137 -19.60 -30.95 20.78
C VAL A 137 -20.67 -30.90 19.71
N GLY A 138 -21.92 -30.93 20.16
CA GLY A 138 -23.05 -30.59 19.31
C GLY A 138 -22.80 -29.23 18.68
N ARG A 139 -22.72 -29.21 17.34
CA ARG A 139 -23.09 -28.09 16.48
C ARG A 139 -22.88 -26.73 17.16
N CYS A 140 -21.63 -26.30 17.26
CA CYS A 140 -21.29 -25.04 17.90
C CYS A 140 -22.04 -23.90 17.18
N LYS A 141 -23.09 -23.36 17.83
CA LYS A 141 -23.95 -22.29 17.29
C LYS A 141 -23.15 -21.04 16.88
N SER A 142 -21.92 -20.87 17.37
CA SER A 142 -21.06 -19.75 17.00
C SER A 142 -20.57 -19.83 15.53
N VAL A 143 -20.34 -21.04 14.99
CA VAL A 143 -19.91 -21.23 13.60
C VAL A 143 -21.09 -21.03 12.63
N GLU A 144 -22.30 -21.46 13.02
CA GLU A 144 -23.54 -21.17 12.28
C GLU A 144 -23.92 -19.69 12.33
N MET A 145 -23.60 -18.97 13.42
CA MET A 145 -23.82 -17.53 13.52
C MET A 145 -22.85 -16.72 12.64
N LEU A 146 -21.58 -17.12 12.52
CA LEU A 146 -20.63 -16.48 11.62
C LEU A 146 -21.04 -16.61 10.14
N ARG A 147 -21.60 -17.75 9.73
CA ARG A 147 -22.15 -17.93 8.36
C ARG A 147 -23.42 -17.11 8.08
N LYS A 148 -24.21 -16.76 9.10
CA LYS A 148 -25.47 -16.01 8.95
C LYS A 148 -25.31 -14.49 8.90
N VAL A 149 -24.13 -13.97 9.24
CA VAL A 149 -23.84 -12.52 9.23
C VAL A 149 -23.23 -12.07 7.90
N VAL A 150 -23.07 -12.97 6.93
CA VAL A 150 -22.54 -12.69 5.59
C VAL A 150 -23.69 -12.51 4.59
N PRO A 151 -23.92 -11.32 3.99
CA PRO A 151 -24.62 -11.24 2.71
C PRO A 151 -23.71 -11.78 1.61
N SER A 152 -24.29 -12.60 0.74
CA SER A 152 -23.71 -13.14 -0.50
C SER A 152 -23.10 -12.09 -1.40
#